data_AF-A0A2M8N657-F1
#
_entry.id   AF-A0A2M8N657-F1
#
_cell.length_a   1.000
_cell.length_b   1.000
_cell.length_c   1.000
_cell.angle_alpha   90.00
_cell.angle_beta   90.00
_cell.angle_gamma   90.00
#
_symmetry.space_group_name_H-M   'P 1'
#
loop_
_entity.id
_entity.type
_entity.pdbx_description
1 polymer ?
#
loop_
_entity_poly.entity_id
_entity_poly.type
_entity_poly.pdbx_seq_one_letter_code
_entity_poly.pdbx_strand_id
1 'polypeptide(L)'
;MTIYPAYYAPERVGQLYAPDVAAATQAGFEAKLPPATEDTFRVYLLLVDQQVDFIHPDGALAVPGAIDDTIRIVNWMYAHTDAISAIGASVDSHIPLQIFFPTWWVNEAGEHPQPYTAISSDDVKRGTW
;
A
#
# COMPACT_ATOMS: atom_id res chain seq x y z
N MET A 1 17.33 -19.17 11.04
CA MET A 1 17.59 -18.48 9.77
C MET A 1 16.38 -18.75 8.90
N THR A 2 15.51 -17.76 8.71
CA THR A 2 14.31 -17.94 7.89
C THR A 2 14.78 -18.07 6.44
N ILE A 3 14.59 -19.24 5.85
CA ILE A 3 14.92 -19.46 4.45
C ILE A 3 13.76 -18.90 3.64
N TYR A 4 13.98 -17.77 2.99
CA TYR A 4 13.01 -17.24 2.03
C TYR A 4 13.15 -17.92 0.67
N PRO A 5 12.09 -17.93 -0.16
CA PRO A 5 12.21 -18.38 -1.53
C PRO A 5 13.26 -17.58 -2.32
N ALA A 6 13.99 -18.23 -3.23
CA ALA A 6 15.12 -17.62 -3.95
C ALA A 6 14.76 -16.40 -4.81
N TYR A 7 13.49 -16.23 -5.18
CA TYR A 7 13.01 -15.06 -5.92
C TYR A 7 12.74 -13.85 -5.02
N TYR A 8 12.71 -14.02 -3.69
CA TYR A 8 12.56 -12.93 -2.75
C TYR A 8 13.93 -12.43 -2.28
N ALA A 9 14.18 -11.15 -2.52
CA ALA A 9 15.40 -10.44 -2.16
C ALA A 9 15.00 -9.18 -1.38
N PRO A 10 15.11 -9.16 -0.03
CA PRO A 10 14.70 -8.03 0.80
C PRO A 10 15.32 -6.70 0.36
N GLU A 11 16.55 -6.71 -0.14
CA GLU A 11 17.29 -5.55 -0.64
C GLU A 11 16.69 -4.93 -1.91
N ARG A 12 15.78 -5.64 -2.59
CA ARG A 12 15.04 -5.13 -3.74
C ARG A 12 13.73 -4.46 -3.36
N VAL A 13 13.27 -4.58 -2.11
CA VAL A 13 12.08 -3.85 -1.64
C VAL A 13 12.36 -2.35 -1.70
N GLY A 14 11.41 -1.59 -2.23
CA GLY A 14 11.60 -0.16 -2.51
C GLY A 14 12.21 0.15 -3.87
N GLN A 15 12.43 -0.85 -4.73
CA GLN A 15 12.79 -0.66 -6.15
C GLN A 15 11.60 -1.00 -7.03
N LEU A 16 11.41 -0.26 -8.13
CA LEU A 16 10.42 -0.61 -9.14
C LEU A 16 10.98 -1.67 -10.10
N TYR A 17 10.32 -2.83 -10.15
CA TYR A 17 10.63 -3.90 -11.10
C TYR A 17 9.39 -4.74 -11.39
N ALA A 18 9.39 -5.43 -12.52
CA ALA A 18 8.34 -6.41 -12.82
C ALA A 18 8.49 -7.63 -11.89
N PRO A 19 7.48 -7.98 -11.07
CA PRO A 19 7.57 -9.12 -10.17
C PRO A 19 7.65 -10.44 -10.94
N ASP A 20 8.44 -11.39 -10.45
CA ASP A 20 8.50 -12.75 -11.00
C ASP A 20 7.34 -13.59 -10.44
N VAL A 21 6.15 -13.32 -10.98
CA VAL A 21 4.91 -14.00 -10.57
C VAL A 21 4.98 -15.50 -10.84
N ALA A 22 5.68 -15.92 -11.91
CA ALA A 22 5.81 -17.33 -12.27
C ALA A 22 6.61 -18.11 -11.22
N ALA A 23 7.78 -17.59 -10.81
CA ALA A 23 8.59 -18.19 -9.76
C ALA A 23 7.85 -18.24 -8.41
N ALA A 24 7.14 -17.17 -8.05
CA ALA A 24 6.36 -17.13 -6.81
C ALA A 24 5.22 -18.15 -6.80
N THR A 25 4.52 -18.29 -7.93
CA THR A 25 3.43 -19.26 -8.09
C THR A 25 3.96 -20.70 -8.00
N GLN A 26 5.08 -20.98 -8.67
CA GLN A 26 5.72 -22.30 -8.62
C GLN A 26 6.11 -22.69 -7.19
N ALA A 27 6.78 -21.81 -6.46
CA ALA A 27 7.16 -22.08 -5.07
C ALA A 27 5.94 -22.28 -4.16
N GLY A 28 4.85 -21.55 -4.39
CA GLY A 28 3.59 -21.76 -3.69
C GLY A 28 3.03 -23.18 -3.88
N PHE A 29 3.06 -23.71 -5.11
CA PHE A 29 2.67 -25.10 -5.37
C PHE A 29 3.62 -26.11 -4.74
N GLU A 30 4.93 -25.88 -4.80
CA GLU A 30 5.95 -26.76 -4.24
C GLU A 30 5.92 -26.82 -2.71
N ALA A 31 5.43 -25.76 -2.05
CA ALA A 31 5.28 -25.70 -0.60
C ALA A 31 4.25 -26.71 -0.04
N LYS A 32 3.32 -27.20 -0.88
CA LYS A 32 2.32 -28.23 -0.52
C LYS A 32 1.54 -27.92 0.76
N LEU A 33 1.27 -26.65 1.01
CA LEU A 33 0.46 -26.22 2.15
C LEU A 33 -1.01 -26.61 1.92
N PRO A 34 -1.75 -26.96 2.99
CA PRO A 34 -3.19 -27.18 2.90
C PRO A 34 -3.93 -25.95 2.35
N PRO A 35 -5.05 -26.12 1.65
CA PRO A 35 -5.82 -24.99 1.18
C PRO A 35 -6.45 -24.26 2.36
N ALA A 36 -6.36 -22.93 2.37
CA ALA A 36 -6.94 -22.08 3.42
C ALA A 36 -8.45 -22.31 3.63
N THR A 37 -9.18 -22.89 2.67
CA THR A 37 -10.59 -23.29 2.85
C THR A 37 -10.80 -24.29 3.98
N GLU A 38 -9.79 -25.07 4.35
CA GLU A 38 -9.83 -26.08 5.42
C GLU A 38 -9.51 -25.50 6.81
N ASP A 39 -9.10 -24.23 6.91
CA ASP A 39 -8.74 -23.60 8.18
C ASP A 39 -9.92 -23.54 9.16
N THR A 40 -9.71 -24.01 10.39
CA THR A 40 -10.70 -23.93 11.49
C THR A 40 -10.56 -22.64 12.29
N PHE A 41 -9.36 -22.06 12.36
CA PHE A 41 -9.09 -20.72 12.87
C PHE A 41 -8.66 -19.83 11.70
N ARG A 42 -9.30 -18.67 11.55
CA ARG A 42 -9.11 -17.81 10.37
C ARG A 42 -8.25 -16.59 10.71
N VAL A 43 -7.17 -16.40 9.97
CA VAL A 43 -6.34 -15.19 10.04
C VAL A 43 -6.51 -14.39 8.75
N TYR A 44 -6.90 -13.13 8.89
CA TYR A 44 -6.97 -12.19 7.78
C TYR A 44 -5.86 -11.15 7.89
N LEU A 45 -5.01 -11.06 6.86
CA LEU A 45 -4.03 -9.99 6.75
C LEU A 45 -4.63 -8.84 5.92
N LEU A 46 -4.88 -7.71 6.57
CA LEU A 46 -5.25 -6.47 5.88
C LEU A 46 -3.98 -5.63 5.64
N LEU A 47 -3.63 -5.46 4.37
CA LEU A 47 -2.59 -4.54 3.93
C LEU A 47 -3.21 -3.15 3.72
N VAL A 48 -2.81 -2.18 4.52
CA VAL A 48 -3.32 -0.81 4.37
C VAL A 48 -2.40 -0.05 3.42
N ASP A 49 -2.97 0.36 2.29
CA ASP A 49 -2.40 1.29 1.31
C ASP A 49 -0.93 1.01 0.97
N GLN A 50 -0.61 -0.25 0.67
CA GLN A 50 0.73 -0.66 0.24
C GLN A 50 1.01 -0.24 -1.22
N GLN A 51 0.91 1.05 -1.50
CA GLN A 51 1.05 1.67 -2.82
C GLN A 51 2.43 2.29 -2.99
N VAL A 52 2.86 2.42 -4.26
CA VAL A 52 4.11 3.08 -4.65
C VAL A 52 4.21 4.47 -4.04
N ASP A 53 3.10 5.22 -4.02
CA ASP A 53 3.08 6.60 -3.52
C ASP A 53 3.47 6.74 -2.05
N PHE A 54 3.22 5.72 -1.23
CA PHE A 54 3.54 5.74 0.20
C PHE A 54 4.83 5.00 0.56
N ILE A 55 5.25 4.01 -0.24
CA ILE A 55 6.39 3.15 0.07
C ILE A 55 7.67 3.58 -0.67
N HIS A 56 7.57 3.86 -1.97
CA HIS A 56 8.74 4.09 -2.81
C HIS A 56 9.37 5.46 -2.46
N PRO A 57 10.72 5.60 -2.48
CA PRO A 57 11.36 6.89 -2.18
C PRO A 57 10.89 8.04 -3.07
N ASP A 58 10.58 7.73 -4.33
CA ASP A 58 10.05 8.68 -5.32
C ASP A 58 8.51 8.72 -5.37
N GLY A 59 7.82 8.12 -4.40
CA GLY A 59 6.36 8.16 -4.30
C GLY A 59 5.85 9.56 -3.98
N ALA A 60 4.62 9.88 -4.40
CA ALA A 60 4.06 11.22 -4.22
C ALA A 60 3.92 11.65 -2.74
N LEU A 61 3.79 10.69 -1.82
CA LEU A 61 3.71 10.91 -0.38
C LEU A 61 4.50 9.83 0.38
N ALA A 62 5.78 9.66 0.03
CA ALA A 62 6.64 8.64 0.62
C ALA A 62 6.70 8.76 2.16
N VAL A 63 6.40 7.67 2.87
CA VAL A 63 6.41 7.61 4.33
C VAL A 63 7.77 7.13 4.82
N PRO A 64 8.44 7.88 5.74
CA PRO A 64 9.72 7.45 6.29
C PRO A 64 9.64 6.06 6.96
N GLY A 65 10.52 5.14 6.57
CA GLY A 65 10.58 3.77 7.12
C GLY A 65 9.65 2.76 6.44
N ALA A 66 8.81 3.18 5.48
CA ALA A 66 7.84 2.31 4.83
C ALA A 66 8.49 1.11 4.11
N ILE A 67 9.66 1.27 3.51
CA ILE A 67 10.41 0.16 2.89
C ILE A 67 10.74 -0.92 3.92
N ASP A 68 11.26 -0.53 5.09
CA ASP A 68 11.61 -1.48 6.15
C ASP A 68 10.37 -2.15 6.74
N ASP A 69 9.25 -1.41 6.84
CA ASP A 69 7.95 -1.97 7.22
C ASP A 69 7.45 -3.00 6.21
N THR A 70 7.54 -2.72 4.91
CA THR A 70 7.18 -3.68 3.86
C THR A 70 8.07 -4.93 3.93
N ILE A 71 9.37 -4.79 4.19
CA ILE A 71 10.25 -5.95 4.44
C ILE A 71 9.77 -6.76 5.64
N ARG A 72 9.44 -6.10 6.77
CA ARG A 72 8.91 -6.79 7.96
C ARG A 72 7.61 -7.54 7.65
N ILE A 73 6.69 -6.92 6.89
CA ILE A 73 5.43 -7.53 6.48
C ILE A 73 5.68 -8.76 5.61
N VAL A 74 6.50 -8.65 4.56
CA VAL A 74 6.79 -9.79 3.67
C VAL A 74 7.48 -10.93 4.42
N ASN A 75 8.41 -10.61 5.33
CA ASN A 75 9.06 -11.59 6.18
C ASN A 75 8.08 -12.31 7.11
N TRP A 76 7.15 -11.57 7.71
CA TRP A 76 6.07 -12.12 8.53
C TRP A 76 5.16 -13.01 7.68
N MET A 77 4.80 -12.58 6.48
CA MET A 77 3.98 -13.39 5.55
C MET A 77 4.65 -14.73 5.24
N TYR A 78 5.95 -14.75 4.92
CA TYR A 78 6.67 -16.01 4.66
C TYR A 78 6.82 -16.87 5.91
N ALA A 79 6.97 -16.28 7.09
CA ALA A 79 7.06 -17.02 8.35
C ALA A 79 5.72 -17.65 8.78
N HIS A 80 4.60 -17.19 8.22
CA HIS A 80 3.24 -17.57 8.62
C HIS A 80 2.34 -17.98 7.44
N THR A 81 2.93 -18.34 6.29
CA THR A 81 2.15 -18.62 5.07
C THR A 81 1.16 -19.79 5.27
N ASP A 82 1.49 -20.73 6.15
CA ASP A 82 0.65 -21.87 6.53
C ASP A 82 -0.55 -21.50 7.43
N ALA A 83 -0.59 -20.28 7.97
CA ALA A 83 -1.63 -19.81 8.90
C ALA A 83 -2.48 -18.65 8.36
N ILE A 84 -2.06 -17.99 7.27
CA ILE A 84 -2.80 -16.87 6.68
C ILE A 84 -3.92 -17.40 5.81
N SER A 85 -5.16 -17.25 6.26
CA SER A 85 -6.33 -17.75 5.53
C SER A 85 -6.74 -16.86 4.34
N ALA A 86 -6.51 -15.55 4.46
CA ALA A 86 -6.81 -14.60 3.41
C ALA A 86 -5.99 -13.31 3.57
N ILE A 87 -5.74 -12.66 2.44
CA ILE A 87 -5.05 -11.37 2.34
C ILE A 87 -5.97 -10.44 1.57
N GLY A 88 -6.15 -9.21 2.04
CA GLY A 88 -6.69 -8.15 1.21
C GLY A 88 -5.92 -6.85 1.41
N ALA A 89 -6.17 -5.90 0.52
CA ALA A 89 -5.53 -4.60 0.57
C ALA A 89 -6.56 -3.49 0.40
N SER A 90 -6.42 -2.40 1.15
CA SER A 90 -7.00 -1.12 0.76
C SER A 90 -6.10 -0.44 -0.26
N VAL A 91 -6.72 0.38 -1.12
CA VAL A 91 -6.02 1.20 -2.09
C VAL A 91 -6.64 2.58 -2.04
N ASP A 92 -5.85 3.57 -1.67
CA ASP A 92 -6.22 4.96 -1.75
C ASP A 92 -6.09 5.44 -3.20
N SER A 93 -7.19 5.36 -3.94
CA SER A 93 -7.26 5.73 -5.36
C SER A 93 -8.08 7.00 -5.52
N HIS A 94 -7.52 7.94 -6.27
CA HIS A 94 -8.13 9.26 -6.44
C HIS A 94 -8.34 9.58 -7.92
N ILE A 95 -9.32 10.43 -8.18
CA ILE A 95 -9.42 11.17 -9.44
C ILE A 95 -8.84 12.58 -9.24
N PRO A 96 -8.37 13.26 -10.30
CA PRO A 96 -7.74 14.59 -10.17
C PRO A 96 -8.64 15.71 -9.59
N LEU A 97 -9.93 15.44 -9.38
CA LEU A 97 -10.93 16.38 -8.89
C LEU A 97 -11.59 15.82 -7.61
N GLN A 98 -10.83 15.68 -6.52
CA GLN A 98 -11.35 15.30 -5.20
C GLN A 98 -11.15 16.42 -4.18
N ILE A 99 -12.02 16.48 -3.18
CA ILE A 99 -12.13 17.59 -2.21
C ILE A 99 -10.85 17.89 -1.41
N PHE A 100 -9.93 16.94 -1.29
CA PHE A 100 -8.65 17.16 -0.60
C PHE A 100 -7.53 17.64 -1.54
N PHE A 101 -7.78 17.75 -2.85
CA PHE A 101 -6.85 18.35 -3.80
C PHE A 101 -7.12 19.84 -4.01
N PRO A 102 -6.08 20.66 -4.23
CA PRO A 102 -6.23 22.07 -4.59
C PRO A 102 -7.13 22.33 -5.80
N THR A 103 -7.12 21.41 -6.78
CA THR A 103 -7.92 21.50 -8.02
C THR A 103 -9.43 21.50 -7.78
N TRP A 104 -9.90 21.03 -6.62
CA TRP A 104 -11.31 21.08 -6.24
C TRP A 104 -11.77 22.48 -5.82
N TRP A 105 -10.88 23.27 -5.24
CA TRP A 105 -11.18 24.54 -4.61
C TRP A 105 -10.81 25.71 -5.51
N VAL A 106 -11.65 26.73 -5.61
CA VAL A 106 -11.37 27.91 -6.43
C VAL A 106 -11.97 29.14 -5.78
N ASN A 107 -11.15 30.16 -5.55
CA ASN A 107 -11.64 31.42 -5.00
C ASN A 107 -12.33 32.29 -6.07
N GLU A 108 -12.89 33.43 -5.67
CA GLU A 108 -13.54 34.38 -6.59
C GLU A 108 -12.62 34.93 -7.70
N ALA A 109 -11.30 34.89 -7.49
CA ALA A 109 -10.29 35.31 -8.46
C ALA A 109 -9.90 34.19 -9.45
N GLY A 110 -10.46 32.98 -9.32
CA GLY A 110 -10.12 31.83 -10.16
C GLY A 110 -8.84 31.11 -9.74
N GLU A 111 -8.36 31.33 -8.51
CA GLU A 111 -7.11 30.76 -7.99
C GLU A 111 -7.37 29.54 -7.11
N HIS A 112 -6.42 28.59 -7.12
CA HIS A 112 -6.44 27.39 -6.28
C HIS A 112 -5.58 27.58 -5.02
N PRO A 113 -5.90 26.91 -3.89
CA PRO A 113 -5.10 26.98 -2.68
C PRO A 113 -3.71 26.37 -2.90
N GLN A 114 -2.71 26.86 -2.17
CA GLN A 114 -1.40 26.21 -2.14
C GLN A 114 -1.51 24.83 -1.44
N PRO A 115 -0.61 23.87 -1.74
CA PRO A 115 -0.59 22.59 -1.04
C PRO A 115 -0.57 22.76 0.48
N TYR A 116 -1.29 21.88 1.19
CA TYR A 116 -1.42 21.89 2.67
C TYR A 116 -2.11 23.14 3.27
N THR A 117 -2.83 23.93 2.46
CA THR A 117 -3.68 25.01 2.99
C THR A 117 -4.81 24.41 3.83
N ALA A 118 -4.92 24.81 5.09
CA ALA A 118 -6.07 24.47 5.90
C ALA A 118 -7.29 25.28 5.44
N ILE A 119 -8.36 24.58 5.03
CA ILE A 119 -9.64 25.17 4.64
C ILE A 119 -10.64 24.89 5.76
N SER A 120 -11.12 25.95 6.40
CA SER A 120 -12.10 25.86 7.48
C SER A 120 -13.53 25.85 6.95
N SER A 121 -14.48 25.39 7.77
CA SER A 121 -15.91 25.50 7.44
C SER A 121 -16.35 26.95 7.22
N ASP A 122 -15.72 27.92 7.89
CA ASP A 122 -16.06 29.32 7.74
C ASP A 122 -15.53 29.91 6.43
N ASP A 123 -14.38 29.44 5.93
CA ASP A 123 -13.87 29.83 4.61
C ASP A 123 -14.85 29.42 3.50
N VAL A 124 -15.37 28.19 3.59
CA VAL A 124 -16.39 27.68 2.66
C VAL A 124 -17.69 28.47 2.76
N LYS A 125 -18.18 28.75 3.98
CA LYS A 125 -19.42 29.53 4.18
C LYS A 125 -19.30 30.97 3.68
N ARG A 126 -18.10 31.55 3.72
CA ARG A 126 -17.83 32.91 3.25
C ARG A 126 -17.50 32.97 1.75
N GLY A 127 -17.42 31.83 1.06
CA GLY A 127 -17.03 31.77 -0.36
C GLY A 127 -15.56 32.11 -0.60
N THR A 128 -14.70 31.98 0.41
CA THR A 128 -13.24 32.17 0.25
C THR A 128 -12.62 31.08 -0.62
N TRP A 129 -13.17 29.85 -0.54
CA TRP A 129 -12.81 28.68 -1.34
C TRP A 129 -14.07 27.95 -1.81
#